data_AF-A0AA38UBI0-F1
#
_entry.id   AF-A0AA38UBI0-F1
#
_cell.length_a   1.000
_cell.length_b   1.000
_cell.length_c   1.000
_cell.angle_alpha   90.00
_cell.angle_beta   90.00
_cell.angle_gamma   90.00
#
_symmetry.space_group_name_H-M   'P 1'
#
loop_
_entity.id
_entity.type
_entity.pdbx_description
1 polymer ?
#
loop_
_entity_poly.entity_id
_entity_poly.type
_entity_poly.pdbx_seq_one_letter_code
_entity_poly.pdbx_strand_id
1 'polypeptide(L)'
;MAETTADEYCAVYIALYRREEEGAAPTSFHWALCYLPESYRDNTTTGFYVYQIIDKDGVWHQSDKVNPLHVEHSNRFHVVIKLGYILADIDSVAEFTSSQPPTQDQTPLLSTHRQWDCTLWVIRVLSQLQEAGLFTAIPLTTDAEKVRFHRRIYSVGVLASTDPTSEFPVVYSGNVKMTQYK
;
A
#
# COMPACT_ATOMS: atom_id res chain seq x y z
N MET A 1 23.87 -16.95 -21.99
CA MET A 1 23.39 -15.57 -22.16
C MET A 1 22.11 -15.47 -21.36
N ALA A 2 22.11 -14.75 -20.25
CA ALA A 2 20.92 -14.58 -19.43
C ALA A 2 20.12 -13.41 -20.02
N GLU A 3 18.90 -13.69 -20.47
CA GLU A 3 17.92 -12.65 -20.79
C GLU A 3 17.46 -12.02 -19.48
N THR A 4 18.09 -10.91 -19.09
CA THR A 4 17.56 -10.04 -18.04
C THR A 4 16.47 -9.18 -18.68
N THR A 5 15.24 -9.68 -18.69
CA THR A 5 14.06 -8.82 -18.90
C THR A 5 13.84 -8.06 -17.58
N ALA A 6 14.65 -7.02 -17.34
CA ALA A 6 14.41 -6.15 -16.21
C ALA A 6 13.01 -5.54 -16.39
N ASP A 7 12.14 -5.74 -15.40
CA ASP A 7 10.83 -5.13 -15.39
C ASP A 7 11.02 -3.61 -15.38
N GLU A 8 10.68 -2.92 -16.47
CA GLU A 8 10.78 -1.45 -16.54
C GLU A 8 9.73 -0.75 -15.66
N TYR A 9 8.77 -1.52 -15.14
CA TYR A 9 7.64 -1.04 -14.38
C TYR A 9 7.29 -1.99 -13.22
N CYS A 10 6.87 -1.41 -12.09
CA CYS A 10 6.32 -2.15 -10.97
C CYS A 10 4.90 -1.67 -10.64
N ALA A 11 3.99 -2.59 -10.40
CA ALA A 11 2.64 -2.27 -9.93
C ALA A 11 2.66 -1.95 -8.43
N VAL A 12 1.97 -0.87 -8.05
CA VAL A 12 1.90 -0.37 -6.67
C VAL A 12 0.54 -0.68 -6.06
N TYR A 13 0.57 -1.17 -4.83
CA TYR A 13 -0.61 -1.51 -4.06
C TYR A 13 -0.51 -1.02 -2.62
N ILE A 14 -1.66 -0.86 -1.96
CA ILE A 14 -1.76 -0.77 -0.51
C ILE A 14 -2.49 -2.00 0.00
N ALA A 15 -1.84 -2.76 0.89
CA ALA A 15 -2.49 -3.80 1.68
C ALA A 15 -2.99 -3.20 3.00
N LEU A 16 -4.24 -3.48 3.32
CA LEU A 16 -4.87 -3.12 4.59
C LEU A 16 -5.01 -4.36 5.46
N TYR A 17 -4.63 -4.22 6.74
CA TYR A 17 -4.81 -5.24 7.77
C TYR A 17 -5.69 -4.70 8.90
N ARG A 18 -6.53 -5.55 9.47
CA ARG A 18 -7.35 -5.22 10.63
C ARG A 18 -6.45 -5.04 11.87
N ARG A 19 -6.63 -3.92 12.60
CA ARG A 19 -6.16 -3.77 13.98
C ARG A 19 -7.30 -4.25 14.86
N GLU A 20 -7.07 -5.32 15.61
CA GLU A 20 -8.11 -6.16 16.24
C GLU A 20 -9.24 -5.41 16.95
N GLU A 21 -10.48 -5.70 16.57
CA GLU A 21 -11.67 -5.74 17.43
C GLU A 21 -12.54 -6.92 16.95
N GLU A 22 -12.71 -7.96 17.79
CA GLU A 22 -13.60 -9.08 17.46
C GLU A 22 -15.06 -8.60 17.40
N GLY A 23 -15.74 -8.83 16.28
CA GLY A 23 -17.18 -8.66 16.14
C GLY A 23 -17.68 -7.25 15.78
N ALA A 24 -16.81 -6.25 15.67
CA ALA A 24 -17.17 -4.89 15.23
C ALA A 24 -16.58 -4.53 13.86
N ALA A 25 -17.20 -3.57 13.17
CA ALA A 25 -16.60 -2.99 11.97
C ALA A 25 -15.25 -2.35 12.34
N PRO A 26 -14.17 -2.58 11.56
CA PRO A 26 -12.84 -2.07 11.89
C PRO A 26 -12.87 -0.55 12.00
N THR A 27 -12.42 -0.04 13.15
CA THR A 27 -12.30 1.40 13.44
C THR A 27 -11.01 2.00 12.87
N SER A 28 -10.03 1.14 12.53
CA SER A 28 -8.79 1.54 11.89
C SER A 28 -8.15 0.38 11.13
N PHE A 29 -7.29 0.70 10.16
CA PHE A 29 -6.51 -0.27 9.40
C PHE A 29 -5.02 0.00 9.58
N HIS A 30 -4.24 -1.06 9.62
CA HIS A 30 -2.81 -0.99 9.41
C HIS A 30 -2.50 -1.02 7.92
N TRP A 31 -1.65 -0.11 7.44
CA TRP A 31 -1.32 0.02 6.03
C TRP A 31 0.08 -0.54 5.75
N ALA A 32 0.20 -1.27 4.65
CA ALA A 32 1.48 -1.65 4.07
C ALA A 32 1.51 -1.28 2.59
N LEU A 33 2.66 -0.77 2.14
CA LEU A 33 2.96 -0.51 0.74
C LEU A 33 3.47 -1.79 0.09
N CYS A 34 2.87 -2.18 -1.01
CA CYS A 34 3.17 -3.45 -1.67
C CYS A 34 3.54 -3.19 -3.12
N TYR A 35 4.56 -3.91 -3.61
CA TYR A 35 5.00 -3.85 -4.99
C TYR A 35 4.97 -5.24 -5.62
N LEU A 36 4.61 -5.26 -6.90
CA LEU A 36 4.65 -6.45 -7.74
C LEU A 36 5.31 -6.09 -9.07
N PRO A 37 6.42 -6.75 -9.45
CA PRO A 37 6.98 -6.65 -10.79
C PRO A 37 5.92 -6.99 -11.87
N GLU A 38 5.91 -6.28 -13.01
CA GLU A 38 4.91 -6.54 -14.07
C GLU A 38 5.05 -7.95 -14.65
N SER A 39 6.26 -8.52 -14.70
CA SER A 39 6.49 -9.92 -15.07
C SER A 39 5.69 -10.93 -14.23
N TYR A 40 5.25 -10.57 -13.02
CA TYR A 40 4.47 -11.43 -12.14
C TYR A 40 2.96 -11.20 -12.22
N ARG A 41 2.49 -10.36 -13.16
CA ARG A 41 1.06 -10.05 -13.32
C ARG A 41 0.17 -11.29 -13.45
N ASP A 42 0.66 -12.33 -14.12
CA ASP A 42 -0.07 -13.60 -14.34
C ASP A 42 0.42 -14.74 -13.44
N ASN A 43 1.43 -14.50 -12.59
CA ASN A 43 1.98 -15.52 -11.72
C ASN A 43 1.52 -15.33 -10.26
N THR A 44 0.38 -15.95 -9.94
CA THR A 44 -0.23 -15.94 -8.61
C THR A 44 0.62 -16.61 -7.51
N THR A 45 1.70 -17.31 -7.88
CA THR A 45 2.62 -17.90 -6.89
C THR A 45 3.67 -16.91 -6.38
N THR A 46 3.79 -15.74 -7.01
CA THR A 46 4.80 -14.75 -6.62
C THR A 46 4.16 -13.75 -5.67
N GLY A 47 4.64 -13.73 -4.42
CA GLY A 47 4.17 -12.79 -3.41
C GLY A 47 4.53 -11.32 -3.71
N PHE A 48 4.10 -10.43 -2.83
CA PHE A 48 4.39 -8.99 -2.89
C PHE A 48 5.68 -8.64 -2.17
N TYR A 49 6.42 -7.66 -2.66
CA TYR A 49 7.39 -6.96 -1.83
C TYR A 49 6.64 -6.00 -0.91
N VAL A 50 6.64 -6.28 0.40
CA VAL A 50 5.77 -5.60 1.38
C VAL A 50 6.60 -4.74 2.32
N TYR A 51 6.30 -3.45 2.35
CA TYR A 51 6.94 -2.46 3.21
C TYR A 51 5.93 -1.82 4.14
N GLN A 52 6.27 -1.73 5.41
CA GLN A 52 5.40 -1.15 6.44
C GLN A 52 6.26 -0.71 7.61
N ILE A 53 5.71 0.20 8.41
CA ILE A 53 6.29 0.57 9.69
C ILE A 53 5.40 0.08 10.83
N ILE A 54 6.01 -0.31 11.93
CA ILE A 54 5.35 -0.81 13.13
C ILE A 54 5.86 -0.03 14.33
N ASP A 55 4.95 0.37 15.21
CA ASP A 55 5.30 0.94 16.51
C ASP A 55 5.60 -0.20 17.47
N LYS A 56 6.82 -0.23 18.00
CA LYS A 56 7.23 -1.11 19.09
C LYS A 56 7.72 -0.23 20.23
N ASP A 57 6.98 -0.23 21.32
CA ASP A 57 7.34 0.49 22.55
C ASP A 57 7.56 2.01 22.34
N GLY A 58 6.78 2.63 21.45
CA GLY A 58 6.87 4.05 21.14
C GLY A 58 7.93 4.40 20.09
N VAL A 59 8.58 3.40 19.51
CA VAL A 59 9.58 3.55 18.45
C VAL A 59 9.07 2.92 17.16
N TRP A 60 9.04 3.71 16.10
CA TRP A 60 8.66 3.23 14.77
C TRP A 60 9.82 2.51 14.11
N HIS A 61 9.57 1.27 13.70
CA HIS A 61 10.52 0.43 12.97
C HIS A 61 9.97 0.09 11.60
N GLN A 62 10.83 0.09 10.59
CA GLN A 62 10.48 -0.51 9.31
C GLN A 62 10.57 -2.02 9.42
N SER A 63 9.57 -2.73 8.88
CA SER A 63 9.71 -4.16 8.67
C SER A 63 10.34 -4.37 7.30
N ASP A 64 11.64 -4.67 7.28
CA ASP A 64 12.30 -5.05 6.03
C ASP A 64 11.83 -6.43 5.61
N LYS A 65 11.20 -6.53 4.45
CA LYS A 65 10.84 -7.80 3.85
C LYS A 65 11.35 -7.86 2.43
N VAL A 66 12.57 -8.39 2.33
CA VAL A 66 13.33 -8.55 1.08
C VAL A 66 12.73 -9.66 0.19
N ASN A 67 11.77 -10.44 0.69
CA ASN A 67 11.17 -11.55 -0.04
C ASN A 67 9.67 -11.33 -0.32
N PRO A 68 9.21 -11.69 -1.53
CA PRO A 68 7.80 -11.81 -1.88
C PRO A 68 6.97 -12.50 -0.78
N LEU A 69 5.95 -11.82 -0.28
CA LEU A 69 5.01 -12.35 0.69
C LEU A 69 3.60 -12.47 0.12
N HIS A 70 2.97 -13.58 0.45
CA HIS A 70 1.53 -13.76 0.36
C HIS A 70 0.87 -12.95 1.48
N VAL A 71 0.50 -11.70 1.19
CA VAL A 71 -0.17 -10.79 2.13
C VAL A 71 -1.46 -11.38 2.68
N GLU A 72 -2.13 -12.21 1.87
CA GLU A 72 -3.35 -12.95 2.16
C GLU A 72 -3.19 -14.03 3.23
N HIS A 73 -1.97 -14.50 3.51
CA HIS A 73 -1.73 -15.49 4.56
C HIS A 73 -1.79 -14.90 5.97
N SER A 74 -1.84 -13.58 6.12
CA SER A 74 -2.08 -12.95 7.41
C SER A 74 -3.54 -13.12 7.84
N ASN A 75 -3.78 -13.61 9.04
CA ASN A 75 -5.13 -13.68 9.64
C ASN A 75 -5.78 -12.29 9.81
N ARG A 76 -4.98 -11.22 9.78
CA ARG A 76 -5.44 -9.84 9.84
C ARG A 76 -5.59 -9.22 8.46
N PHE A 77 -5.25 -9.93 7.37
CA PHE A 77 -5.41 -9.41 6.02
C PHE A 77 -6.86 -9.04 5.76
N HIS A 78 -7.06 -7.89 5.12
CA HIS A 78 -8.40 -7.37 4.84
C HIS A 78 -8.63 -7.14 3.36
N VAL A 79 -7.83 -6.29 2.73
CA VAL A 79 -7.96 -5.96 1.31
C VAL A 79 -6.64 -5.48 0.74
N VAL A 80 -6.43 -5.66 -0.56
CA VAL A 80 -5.34 -5.05 -1.31
C VAL A 80 -5.90 -4.13 -2.41
N ILE A 81 -5.36 -2.93 -2.53
CA ILE A 81 -5.86 -1.87 -3.39
C ILE A 81 -4.78 -1.48 -4.38
N LYS A 82 -5.04 -1.67 -5.68
CA LYS A 82 -4.09 -1.24 -6.73
C LYS A 82 -4.17 0.27 -6.92
N LEU A 83 -3.01 0.92 -6.88
CA LEU A 83 -2.86 2.36 -7.05
C LEU A 83 -2.45 2.76 -8.47
N GLY A 84 -1.63 1.94 -9.12
CA GLY A 84 -1.07 2.25 -10.43
C GLY A 84 0.28 1.56 -10.65
N TYR A 85 1.15 2.24 -11.37
CA TYR A 85 2.48 1.76 -11.76
C TYR A 85 3.55 2.78 -11.43
N ILE A 86 4.75 2.30 -11.09
CA ILE A 86 5.98 3.08 -11.00
C ILE A 86 6.82 2.84 -12.25
N LEU A 87 7.41 3.91 -12.78
CA LEU A 87 8.33 3.90 -13.92
C LEU A 87 9.77 3.58 -13.47
N ALA A 88 9.96 2.45 -12.79
CA ALA A 88 11.25 1.94 -12.36
C ALA A 88 11.16 0.43 -12.08
N ASP A 89 12.31 -0.25 -12.14
CA ASP A 89 12.43 -1.65 -11.78
C ASP A 89 12.22 -1.88 -10.27
N ILE A 90 11.93 -3.13 -9.92
CA ILE A 90 11.61 -3.51 -8.55
C ILE A 90 12.76 -3.28 -7.59
N ASP A 91 14.01 -3.46 -8.03
CA ASP A 91 15.20 -3.29 -7.20
C ASP A 91 15.39 -1.82 -6.82
N SER A 92 15.22 -0.92 -7.79
CA SER A 92 15.28 0.53 -7.59
C SER A 92 14.16 1.02 -6.66
N VAL A 93 12.93 0.50 -6.83
CA VAL A 93 11.80 0.84 -5.95
C VAL A 93 11.99 0.28 -4.54
N ALA A 94 12.55 -0.93 -4.44
CA ALA A 94 12.87 -1.58 -3.18
C ALA A 94 13.94 -0.81 -2.42
N GLU A 95 15.02 -0.41 -3.08
CA GLU A 95 16.09 0.41 -2.51
C GLU A 95 15.54 1.77 -2.05
N PHE A 96 14.78 2.45 -2.91
CA PHE A 96 14.16 3.72 -2.58
C PHE A 96 13.28 3.60 -1.32
N THR A 97 12.40 2.60 -1.28
CA THR A 97 11.47 2.41 -0.16
C THR A 97 12.19 1.98 1.11
N SER A 98 13.24 1.17 0.98
CA SER A 98 14.08 0.73 2.10
C SER A 98 14.84 1.88 2.76
N SER A 99 15.16 2.93 2.00
CA SER A 99 15.83 4.12 2.50
C SER A 99 14.92 5.07 3.31
N GLN A 100 13.60 4.82 3.35
CA GLN A 100 12.65 5.74 3.94
C GLN A 100 12.60 5.63 5.47
N PRO A 101 12.88 6.70 6.23
CA PRO A 101 12.99 6.60 7.68
C PRO A 101 11.65 6.20 8.32
N PRO A 102 11.59 5.24 9.25
CA PRO A 102 10.32 4.81 9.81
C PRO A 102 9.65 5.88 10.71
N THR A 103 10.42 6.85 11.20
CA THR A 103 9.99 7.95 12.04
C THR A 103 9.42 9.12 11.22
N GLN A 104 8.71 10.02 11.91
CA GLN A 104 8.13 11.23 11.30
C GLN A 104 9.20 12.17 10.74
N ASP A 105 10.28 12.37 11.50
CA ASP A 105 11.33 13.36 11.25
C ASP A 105 10.73 14.75 10.96
N GLN A 106 11.06 15.35 9.81
CA GLN A 106 10.56 16.67 9.39
C GLN A 106 9.24 16.59 8.61
N THR A 107 8.64 15.41 8.47
CA THR A 107 7.41 15.22 7.70
C THR A 107 6.24 15.89 8.43
N PRO A 108 5.54 16.85 7.79
CA PRO A 108 4.35 17.44 8.39
C PRO A 108 3.24 16.39 8.54
N LEU A 109 2.53 16.43 9.67
CA LEU A 109 1.31 15.64 9.84
C LEU A 109 0.22 16.21 8.92
N LEU A 110 -0.61 15.31 8.38
CA LEU A 110 -1.82 15.75 7.70
C LEU A 110 -2.77 16.42 8.68
N SER A 111 -3.56 17.37 8.20
CA SER A 111 -4.55 18.10 9.02
C SER A 111 -5.57 17.20 9.76
N THR A 112 -5.74 15.94 9.34
CA THR A 112 -6.62 14.97 10.00
C THR A 112 -5.93 14.04 11.00
N HIS A 113 -4.61 14.11 11.16
CA HIS A 113 -3.84 13.20 12.01
C HIS A 113 -3.24 13.96 13.20
N ARG A 114 -3.28 13.34 14.38
CA ARG A 114 -2.72 13.91 15.62
C ARG A 114 -1.31 13.39 15.95
N GLN A 115 -0.92 12.28 15.34
CA GLN A 115 0.35 11.61 15.59
C GLN A 115 0.83 10.89 14.32
N TRP A 116 2.11 10.54 14.29
CA TRP A 116 2.70 9.73 13.23
C TRP A 116 2.17 8.30 13.25
N ASP A 117 1.93 7.71 12.07
CA ASP A 117 1.49 6.33 11.93
C ASP A 117 1.89 5.71 10.57
N CYS A 118 1.57 4.42 10.39
CA CYS A 118 1.84 3.69 9.16
C CYS A 118 1.16 4.29 7.93
N THR A 119 0.01 4.93 8.10
CA THR A 119 -0.75 5.55 7.01
C THR A 119 -0.03 6.78 6.49
N LEU A 120 0.43 7.63 7.40
CA LEU A 120 1.22 8.81 7.08
C LEU A 120 2.57 8.46 6.45
N TRP A 121 3.22 7.40 6.93
CA TRP A 121 4.45 6.89 6.31
C TRP A 121 4.21 6.46 4.86
N VAL A 122 3.19 5.64 4.58
CA VAL A 122 2.85 5.22 3.21
C VAL A 122 2.56 6.44 2.32
N ILE A 123 1.79 7.41 2.81
CA ILE A 123 1.48 8.64 2.06
C ILE A 123 2.75 9.44 1.77
N ARG A 124 3.68 9.54 2.72
CA ARG A 124 4.97 10.21 2.51
C ARG A 124 5.77 9.53 1.41
N VAL A 125 5.94 8.21 1.47
CA VAL A 125 6.70 7.44 0.46
C VAL A 125 6.10 7.64 -0.93
N LEU A 126 4.77 7.53 -1.06
CA LEU A 126 4.09 7.74 -2.35
C LEU A 126 4.24 9.19 -2.85
N SER A 127 4.21 10.18 -1.95
CA SER A 127 4.41 11.59 -2.33
C SER A 127 5.82 11.83 -2.86
N GLN A 128 6.84 11.23 -2.22
CA GLN A 128 8.24 11.38 -2.64
C GLN A 128 8.53 10.62 -3.95
N LEU A 129 7.91 9.46 -4.16
CA LEU A 129 7.94 8.78 -5.46
C LEU A 129 7.33 9.64 -6.58
N GLN A 130 6.27 10.39 -6.28
CA GLN A 130 5.69 11.33 -7.22
C GLN A 130 6.59 12.55 -7.47
N GLU A 131 7.20 13.11 -6.43
CA GLU A 131 8.18 14.20 -6.55
C GLU A 131 9.39 13.80 -7.40
N ALA A 132 9.82 12.54 -7.30
CA ALA A 132 10.87 11.95 -8.14
C ALA A 132 10.43 11.65 -9.59
N GLY A 133 9.15 11.86 -9.94
CA GLY A 133 8.60 11.56 -11.25
C GLY A 133 8.38 10.06 -11.54
N LEU A 134 8.52 9.21 -10.52
CA LEU A 134 8.41 7.77 -10.64
C LEU A 134 6.96 7.27 -10.55
N PHE A 135 6.08 8.00 -9.85
CA PHE A 135 4.68 7.64 -9.64
C PHE A 135 3.75 8.81 -9.98
N THR A 136 2.85 8.65 -10.95
CA THR A 136 1.97 9.74 -11.43
C THR A 136 0.48 9.42 -11.35
N ALA A 137 0.11 8.23 -10.86
CA ALA A 137 -1.26 7.75 -10.92
C ALA A 137 -2.22 8.52 -10.00
N ILE A 138 -1.72 9.10 -8.90
CA ILE A 138 -2.54 9.76 -7.88
C ILE A 138 -1.83 11.02 -7.44
N PRO A 139 -2.47 12.21 -7.49
CA PRO A 139 -1.85 13.44 -7.03
C PRO A 139 -1.75 13.46 -5.49
N LEU A 140 -0.54 13.69 -4.98
CA LEU A 140 -0.22 13.78 -3.54
C LEU A 140 0.65 15.01 -3.23
N THR A 141 0.49 16.11 -3.96
CA THR A 141 1.35 17.30 -3.81
C THR A 141 0.95 18.20 -2.65
N THR A 142 -0.36 18.26 -2.35
CA THR A 142 -0.91 19.14 -1.31
C THR A 142 -1.50 18.35 -0.14
N ASP A 143 -1.60 18.98 1.04
CA ASP A 143 -2.28 18.38 2.20
C ASP A 143 -3.71 17.94 1.85
N ALA A 144 -4.46 18.78 1.13
CA ALA A 144 -5.83 18.48 0.72
C ALA A 144 -5.92 17.23 -0.17
N GLU A 145 -4.96 17.03 -1.07
CA GLU A 145 -4.88 15.83 -1.90
C GLU A 145 -4.56 14.59 -1.09
N LYS A 146 -3.56 14.67 -0.19
CA LYS A 146 -3.17 13.58 0.72
C LYS A 146 -4.33 13.18 1.63
N VAL A 147 -5.09 14.14 2.16
CA VAL A 147 -6.30 13.89 2.97
C VAL A 147 -7.40 13.23 2.15
N ARG A 148 -7.64 13.66 0.90
CA ARG A 148 -8.62 13.01 0.02
C ARG A 148 -8.21 11.58 -0.32
N PHE A 149 -6.94 11.35 -0.60
CA PHE A 149 -6.39 10.02 -0.84
C PHE A 149 -6.57 9.11 0.38
N HIS A 150 -6.18 9.59 1.56
CA HIS A 150 -6.39 8.88 2.82
C HIS A 150 -7.84 8.43 3.00
N ARG A 151 -8.79 9.36 2.88
CA ARG A 151 -10.23 9.07 3.00
C ARG A 151 -10.70 8.04 1.98
N ARG A 152 -10.22 8.12 0.73
CA ARG A 152 -10.59 7.17 -0.33
C ARG A 152 -10.16 5.75 0.02
N ILE A 153 -8.89 5.56 0.41
CA ILE A 153 -8.37 4.23 0.77
C ILE A 153 -9.09 3.69 2.02
N TYR A 154 -9.30 4.53 3.03
CA TYR A 154 -10.05 4.16 4.22
C TYR A 154 -11.47 3.69 3.90
N SER A 155 -12.20 4.43 3.07
CA SER A 155 -13.56 4.06 2.65
C SER A 155 -13.59 2.73 1.89
N VAL A 156 -12.58 2.42 1.08
CA VAL A 156 -12.47 1.10 0.41
C VAL A 156 -12.30 -0.01 1.46
N GLY A 157 -11.46 0.19 2.47
CA GLY A 157 -11.32 -0.75 3.58
C GLY A 157 -12.64 -0.98 4.33
N VAL A 158 -13.39 0.09 4.64
CA VAL A 158 -14.71 -0.03 5.29
C VAL A 158 -15.70 -0.80 4.43
N LEU A 159 -15.80 -0.50 3.13
CA LEU A 159 -16.71 -1.20 2.21
C LEU A 159 -16.38 -2.70 2.10
N ALA A 160 -15.09 -3.05 2.04
CA ALA A 160 -14.63 -4.44 2.06
C ALA A 160 -14.96 -5.17 3.38
N SER A 161 -15.34 -4.45 4.44
CA SER A 161 -15.77 -5.04 5.71
C SER A 161 -17.26 -5.38 5.75
N THR A 162 -18.07 -4.81 4.85
CA THR A 162 -19.53 -4.96 4.86
C THR A 162 -20.06 -6.10 3.98
N ASP A 163 -19.20 -6.73 3.16
CA ASP A 163 -19.55 -7.88 2.32
C ASP A 163 -18.59 -9.07 2.57
N PRO A 164 -18.91 -9.94 3.55
CA PRO A 164 -18.08 -11.09 3.90
C PRO A 164 -18.16 -12.25 2.90
N THR A 165 -19.03 -12.17 1.88
CA THR A 165 -19.23 -13.22 0.86
C THR A 165 -18.42 -13.00 -0.42
N SER A 166 -17.81 -11.83 -0.56
CA SER A 166 -16.87 -11.51 -1.64
C SER A 166 -15.58 -12.32 -1.44
N GLU A 167 -15.41 -13.43 -2.15
CA GLU A 167 -14.12 -14.10 -2.32
C GLU A 167 -13.06 -13.06 -2.71
N PHE A 168 -12.18 -12.71 -1.76
CA PHE A 168 -11.05 -11.78 -1.88
C PHE A 168 -11.22 -10.64 -2.91
N PRO A 169 -11.77 -9.47 -2.53
CA PRO A 169 -11.84 -8.37 -3.46
C PRO A 169 -10.44 -7.78 -3.63
N VAL A 170 -9.70 -8.22 -4.64
CA VAL A 170 -8.64 -7.38 -5.20
C VAL A 170 -9.35 -6.18 -5.82
N VAL A 171 -9.49 -5.09 -5.07
CA VAL A 171 -10.14 -3.88 -5.57
C VAL A 171 -9.13 -3.15 -6.46
N TYR A 172 -9.13 -3.52 -7.75
CA TYR A 172 -8.50 -2.74 -8.80
C TYR A 172 -9.27 -1.42 -8.94
N SER A 173 -8.65 -0.28 -8.59
CA SER A 173 -9.24 1.03 -8.89
C SER A 173 -8.35 1.84 -9.83
N GLY A 174 -8.32 1.41 -11.09
CA GLY A 174 -8.18 2.29 -12.24
C GLY A 174 -9.53 2.33 -12.96
N ASN A 175 -10.40 3.25 -12.54
CA ASN A 175 -11.80 3.45 -12.97
C ASN A 175 -12.85 2.51 -12.33
N VAL A 176 -13.87 3.13 -11.75
CA VAL A 176 -15.03 2.46 -11.14
C VAL A 176 -15.83 1.70 -12.20
N LYS A 177 -15.74 0.37 -12.21
CA LYS A 177 -16.83 -0.63 -12.18
C LYS A 177 -16.30 -2.00 -12.65
N MET A 178 -16.55 -3.06 -11.86
CA MET A 178 -17.42 -4.19 -12.25
C MET A 178 -17.32 -5.30 -11.19
N THR A 179 -18.40 -5.48 -10.44
CA THR A 179 -18.89 -6.83 -10.16
C THR A 179 -20.30 -6.87 -10.73
N GLN A 180 -20.48 -7.66 -11.79
CA GLN A 180 -21.81 -7.99 -12.29
C GLN A 180 -22.47 -8.92 -11.28
N TYR A 181 -23.66 -8.52 -10.83
CA TYR A 181 -24.62 -9.42 -10.22
C TYR A 181 -24.99 -10.50 -11.25
N LYS A 182 -24.95 -11.77 -10.84
CA LYS A 182 -25.79 -12.80 -11.47
C LYS A 182 -27.18 -12.74 -10.84
#